data_AF-G6FR88-F1
#
_entry.id   AF-G6FR88-F1
#
_cell.length_a   1.000
_cell.length_b   1.000
_cell.length_c   1.000
_cell.angle_alpha   90.00
_cell.angle_beta   90.00
_cell.angle_gamma   90.00
#
_symmetry.space_group_name_H-M   'P 1'
#
loop_
_entity.id
_entity.type
_entity.pdbx_description
1 polymer ?
#
loop_
_entity_poly.entity_id
_entity_poly.type
_entity_poly.pdbx_seq_one_letter_code
_entity_poly.pdbx_strand_id
1 'polypeptide(L)' 'MDKLPFAESMDALRGYEGRAATVYFQALGSLFSSVFKFEKRTKRPPTDPVNSLLSLGYTLLSQNVFSFIGT' A
#
# COMPACT_ATOMS: atom_id res chain seq x y z
N MET A 1 -16.31 7.58 -7.13
CA MET A 1 -15.75 6.37 -6.48
C MET A 1 -16.92 5.70 -5.76
N ASP A 2 -18.03 5.48 -6.48
CA ASP A 2 -19.37 5.58 -5.88
C ASP A 2 -20.02 4.21 -5.64
N LYS A 3 -19.25 3.13 -5.83
CA LYS A 3 -19.72 1.73 -5.71
C LYS A 3 -19.20 1.00 -4.47
N LEU A 4 -18.31 1.62 -3.68
CA LEU A 4 -17.77 1.07 -2.43
C LEU A 4 -18.85 0.68 -1.40
N PRO A 5 -19.89 1.50 -1.13
CA PRO A 5 -20.93 1.11 -0.18
C PRO A 5 -21.86 0.00 -0.68
N PHE A 6 -21.72 -0.43 -1.94
CA PHE A 6 -22.50 -1.50 -2.57
C PHE A 6 -21.65 -2.74 -2.88
N ALA A 7 -20.47 -2.88 -2.26
CA ALA A 7 -19.67 -4.09 -2.42
C ALA A 7 -20.43 -5.30 -1.85
N GLU A 8 -20.92 -6.17 -2.73
CA GLU A 8 -21.76 -7.32 -2.39
C GLU A 8 -20.97 -8.44 -1.68
N SER A 9 -19.64 -8.35 -1.62
CA SER A 9 -18.77 -9.33 -0.97
C SER A 9 -17.43 -8.74 -0.53
N MET A 10 -16.77 -9.42 0.43
CA MET A 10 -15.43 -9.07 0.88
C MET A 10 -14.40 -9.11 -0.27
N ASP A 11 -14.59 -9.99 -1.25
CA ASP A 11 -13.70 -10.10 -2.41
C ASP A 11 -13.91 -8.95 -3.39
N ALA A 12 -15.16 -8.49 -3.58
CA ALA A 12 -15.44 -7.28 -4.34
C ALA A 12 -14.79 -6.06 -3.67
N LEU A 13 -14.88 -5.94 -2.34
CA LEU A 13 -14.25 -4.87 -1.56
C LEU A 13 -12.72 -4.85 -1.73
N ARG A 14 -12.06 -6.02 -1.61
CA ARG A 14 -10.62 -6.17 -1.86
C ARG A 14 -10.25 -5.81 -3.30
N GLY A 15 -11.10 -6.13 -4.28
CA GLY A 15 -10.91 -5.75 -5.67
C GLY A 15 -10.90 -4.23 -5.87
N TYR A 16 -11.83 -3.51 -5.22
CA TYR A 16 -11.84 -2.04 -5.23
C TYR A 16 -10.60 -1.46 -4.54
N GLU A 17 -10.23 -1.99 -3.38
CA GLU A 17 -9.02 -1.59 -2.65
C GLU A 17 -7.76 -1.78 -3.51
N GLY A 18 -7.61 -2.93 -4.18
CA GLY A 18 -6.46 -3.21 -5.04
C GLY A 18 -6.33 -2.24 -6.23
N ARG A 19 -7.46 -1.87 -6.83
CA ARG A 19 -7.49 -0.84 -7.90
C ARG A 19 -7.10 0.53 -7.38
N ALA A 20 -7.66 0.93 -6.22
CA ALA A 20 -7.32 2.19 -5.58
C ALA A 20 -5.83 2.24 -5.19
N ALA A 21 -5.30 1.16 -4.62
CA ALA A 21 -3.89 1.03 -4.26
C ALA A 21 -2.96 1.18 -5.47
N THR A 22 -3.33 0.60 -6.62
CA THR A 22 -2.55 0.73 -7.86
C THR A 22 -2.45 2.19 -8.30
N VAL A 23 -3.58 2.90 -8.36
CA VAL A 23 -3.60 4.33 -8.74
C VAL A 23 -2.84 5.18 -7.73
N TYR A 24 -3.02 4.90 -6.43
CA TYR A 24 -2.30 5.60 -5.36
C TYR A 24 -0.79 5.44 -5.47
N PHE A 25 -0.28 4.21 -5.64
CA PHE A 25 1.16 3.97 -5.72
C PHE A 25 1.77 4.48 -7.03
N GLN A 26 1.02 4.49 -8.14
CA GLN A 26 1.45 5.15 -9.38
C GLN A 26 1.60 6.66 -9.18
N ALA A 27 0.61 7.31 -8.55
CA ALA A 27 0.67 8.73 -8.24
C ALA A 27 1.82 9.03 -7.27
N LEU A 28 2.01 8.21 -6.24
CA LEU A 28 3.15 8.33 -5.32
C LEU A 28 4.49 8.17 -6.06
N GLY A 29 4.57 7.24 -7.01
CA GLY A 29 5.72 7.04 -7.89
C GLY A 29 6.08 8.28 -8.70
N SER A 30 5.08 8.99 -9.19
CA SER A 30 5.28 10.23 -9.95
C SER A 30 5.91 11.37 -9.14
N LEU A 31 5.84 11.31 -7.81
CA LEU A 31 6.49 12.31 -6.93
C LEU A 31 8.00 12.08 -6.80
N PHE A 32 8.48 10.88 -7.12
CA PHE A 32 9.91 10.57 -7.06
C PHE A 32 10.58 10.84 -8.41
N SER A 33 11.49 11.81 -8.45
CA SER A 33 12.40 12.01 -9.59
C SER A 33 13.81 11.53 -9.23
N SER A 34 14.50 10.84 -10.14
CA SER A 34 15.91 10.35 -10.07
C SER A 34 16.13 8.89 -9.62
N VAL A 35 17.03 8.63 -8.67
CA VAL A 35 17.58 7.30 -8.28
C VAL A 35 16.54 6.44 -7.54
N PHE A 36 15.50 7.07 -6.98
CA PHE A 36 14.40 6.41 -6.28
C PHE A 36 13.22 6.13 -7.21
N LYS A 37 13.45 5.42 -8.31
CA LYS A 37 12.36 5.02 -9.21
C LYS A 37 11.39 4.09 -8.47
N PHE A 38 10.13 4.50 -8.37
CA PHE A 38 9.05 3.72 -7.78
C PHE A 38 7.92 3.56 -8.80
N GLU A 39 7.78 2.35 -9.33
CA GLU A 39 6.75 2.06 -10.36
C GLU A 39 5.52 1.39 -9.76
N LYS A 40 5.71 0.48 -8.80
CA LYS A 40 4.63 -0.27 -8.16
C LYS A 40 5.04 -0.78 -6.78
N ARG A 41 4.04 -1.04 -5.94
CA ARG A 41 4.24 -1.72 -4.66
C ARG A 41 4.52 -3.21 -4.88
N THR A 42 5.71 -3.67 -4.54
CA THR A 42 6.10 -5.09 -4.54
C THR A 42 6.48 -5.52 -3.14
N LYS A 43 5.70 -6.44 -2.56
CA LYS A 43 5.86 -6.86 -1.16
C LYS A 43 6.96 -7.92 -0.98
N ARG A 44 7.13 -8.86 -1.93
CA ARG A 44 8.15 -9.92 -1.87
C ARG A 44 8.56 -10.40 -3.28
N PRO A 45 9.86 -10.43 -3.62
CA PRO A 45 10.96 -9.70 -2.96
C PRO A 45 10.83 -8.17 -3.24
N PRO A 46 11.24 -7.29 -2.30
CA PRO A 46 11.34 -5.87 -2.61
C PRO A 46 12.47 -5.65 -3.60
N THR A 47 12.16 -5.08 -4.76
CA THR A 47 13.10 -4.92 -5.88
C THR A 47 13.80 -3.57 -5.89
N ASP A 48 13.38 -2.64 -5.03
CA ASP A 48 13.86 -1.26 -5.00
C ASP A 48 13.87 -0.68 -3.57
N PRO A 49 14.64 0.41 -3.34
CA PRO A 49 14.75 1.04 -2.03
C PRO A 49 13.42 1.55 -1.48
N VAL A 50 12.51 2.04 -2.34
CA VAL A 50 11.22 2.58 -1.90
C VAL A 50 10.33 1.46 -1.36
N ASN A 51 10.25 0.33 -2.05
CA ASN A 51 9.55 -0.86 -1.58
C ASN A 51 10.15 -1.44 -0.28
N SER A 52 11.46 -1.32 -0.10
CA SER A 52 12.15 -1.71 1.14
C SER A 52 11.75 -0.81 2.31
N LEU A 53 11.79 0.51 2.12
CA LEU A 53 11.38 1.50 3.13
C LEU A 53 9.90 1.37 3.49
N LEU A 54 9.02 1.19 2.49
CA LEU A 54 7.60 0.95 2.73
C LEU A 54 7.40 -0.32 3.55
N SER A 55 8.11 -1.41 3.26
CA SER A 55 7.99 -2.67 4.00
C SER A 55 8.44 -2.53 5.45
N LEU A 56 9.52 -1.79 5.70
CA LEU A 56 9.94 -1.42 7.06
C LEU A 56 8.89 -0.57 7.76
N GLY A 57 8.39 0.48 7.09
CA GLY A 57 7.36 1.37 7.63
C GLY A 57 6.08 0.63 8.02
N TYR A 58 5.60 -0.30 7.18
CA TYR A 58 4.45 -1.16 7.52
C TYR A 58 4.74 -2.06 8.73
N THR A 59 5.97 -2.55 8.87
CA THR A 59 6.36 -3.38 10.02
C THR A 59 6.30 -2.56 11.32
N LEU A 60 6.90 -1.36 11.32
CA LEU A 60 6.87 -0.46 12.46
C LEU A 60 5.45 0.00 12.79
N LEU A 61 4.65 0.35 11.78
CA LEU A 61 3.26 0.74 11.99
C LEU A 61 2.44 -0.41 12.61
N SER A 62 2.59 -1.62 12.10
CA SER A 62 1.92 -2.80 12.64
C SER A 62 2.30 -3.06 14.09
N GLN A 63 3.57 -2.89 14.45
CA GLN A 63 4.04 -3.03 15.82
C GLN A 63 3.45 -1.96 16.75
N ASN A 64 3.42 -0.71 16.31
CA ASN A 64 2.84 0.39 17.08
C ASN A 64 1.33 0.19 17.30
N VAL A 65 0.58 -0.19 16.26
CA VAL A 65 -0.86 -0.47 16.38
C VAL A 65 -1.11 -1.66 17.30
N PHE A 66 -0.32 -2.73 17.18
CA PHE A 66 -0.42 -3.88 18.06
C PHE A 66 -0.13 -3.49 19.52
N SER A 67 0.92 -2.69 19.77
CA SER A 67 1.24 -2.20 21.11
C SER A 67 0.14 -1.31 21.68
N PHE A 68 -0.52 -0.50 20.85
CA PHE A 68 -1.62 0.39 21.28
C PHE A 68 -2.90 -0.37 21.63
N ILE A 69 -3.21 -1.45 20.88
CA ILE A 69 -4.40 -2.27 21.13
C ILE A 69 -4.16 -3.27 22.28
N GLY A 70 -2.91 -3.72 22.46
CA GLY A 70 -2.52 -4.70 23.48
C GLY A 70 -2.33 -4.13 24.89
N THR A 71 -2.50 -2.82 25.07
CA THR A 71 -2.54 -2.10 26.36
C THR A 71 -3.97 -1.71 26.69
#